data_AF-A0A530Y3T0-F1
#
_entry.id   AF-A0A530Y3T0-F1
#
_cell.length_a   1.000
_cell.length_b   1.000
_cell.length_c   1.000
_cell.angle_alpha   90.00
_cell.angle_beta   90.00
_cell.angle_gamma   90.00
#
_symmetry.space_group_name_H-M   'P 1'
#
loop_
_entity.id
_entity.type
_entity.pdbx_description
1 polymer ?
#
loop_
_entity_poly.entity_id
_entity_poly.type
_entity_poly.pdbx_seq_one_letter_code
_entity_poly.pdbx_strand_id
1 'polypeptide(L)'
;WDRFKGYSFGLADEQSAEPSVTPFTGLPVVGDDGKATFPVSVDQLPSTTRLVDAKVTVRMRETGGRAVERSLNIAIRPQGQMIGIRPDFDGDEVPQGGTAKFGLIAVDPDGKREALQGAQWSLVKVERNYQWYRSSNSWNYEPVTFTRSVASGQVDMTADGEATVSLPVDWGRY
;
A
#
# COMPACT_ATOMS: atom_id res chain seq x y z
N TRP A 1 -3.04 -10.37 -5.27
CA TRP A 1 -2.13 -9.21 -5.47
C TRP A 1 -0.72 -9.64 -5.82
N ASP A 2 -0.19 -10.72 -5.25
CA ASP A 2 1.16 -11.26 -5.53
C ASP A 2 1.51 -11.53 -7.00
N ARG A 3 0.51 -11.73 -7.86
CA ARG A 3 0.70 -11.93 -9.31
C ARG A 3 1.19 -10.68 -10.04
N PHE A 4 0.96 -9.50 -9.46
CA PHE A 4 1.36 -8.21 -10.03
C PHE A 4 2.70 -7.76 -9.44
N LYS A 5 3.78 -8.46 -9.80
CA LYS A 5 5.12 -8.16 -9.28
C LYS A 5 5.58 -6.75 -9.69
N GLY A 6 6.10 -6.00 -8.72
CA GLY A 6 6.59 -4.64 -8.91
C GLY A 6 5.50 -3.56 -8.96
N TYR A 7 4.21 -3.93 -8.93
CA TYR A 7 3.12 -2.95 -8.86
C TYR A 7 2.82 -2.58 -7.42
N SER A 8 2.68 -1.28 -7.19
CA SER A 8 2.18 -0.68 -5.95
C SER A 8 0.71 -0.30 -6.13
N PHE A 9 -0.08 -0.47 -5.07
CA PHE A 9 -1.51 -0.20 -5.05
C PHE A 9 -1.87 0.70 -3.87
N GLY A 10 -2.74 1.68 -4.12
CA GLY A 10 -3.12 2.70 -3.15
C GLY A 10 -2.20 3.92 -3.16
N LEU A 11 -2.62 4.95 -2.43
CA LEU A 11 -1.92 6.23 -2.37
C LEU A 11 -0.63 6.12 -1.55
N ALA A 12 0.47 6.66 -2.10
CA ALA A 12 1.78 6.63 -1.47
C ALA A 12 1.89 7.59 -0.26
N ASP A 13 1.14 8.68 -0.29
CA ASP A 13 1.07 9.69 0.78
C ASP A 13 -0.02 9.42 1.81
N GLU A 14 -0.85 8.39 1.61
CA GLU A 14 -1.85 8.01 2.59
C GLU A 14 -1.19 7.59 3.91
N GLN A 15 -1.64 8.20 5.00
CA GLN A 15 -1.18 7.85 6.32
C GLN A 15 -1.86 6.56 6.76
N SER A 16 -1.05 5.54 7.07
CA SER A 16 -1.57 4.25 7.52
C SER A 16 -2.38 4.44 8.80
N ALA A 17 -3.61 3.92 8.80
CA ALA A 17 -4.39 3.81 10.02
C ALA A 17 -3.70 2.85 10.99
N GLU A 18 -3.90 3.07 12.30
CA GLU A 18 -3.46 2.11 13.30
C GLU A 18 -4.18 0.76 13.09
N PRO A 19 -3.47 -0.37 13.22
CA PRO A 19 -4.10 -1.68 13.06
C PRO A 19 -5.16 -1.88 14.14
N SER A 20 -6.39 -2.16 13.73
CA SER A 20 -7.46 -2.57 14.65
C SER A 20 -7.23 -4.02 15.11
N VAL A 21 -7.22 -4.25 16.42
CA VAL A 21 -7.07 -5.59 16.99
C VAL A 21 -8.37 -6.01 17.67
N THR A 22 -8.96 -7.10 17.18
CA THR A 22 -10.16 -7.71 17.76
C THR A 22 -9.80 -9.04 18.42
N PRO A 23 -9.93 -9.18 19.74
CA PRO A 23 -9.64 -10.45 20.41
C PRO A 23 -10.73 -11.48 20.10
N PHE A 24 -10.34 -12.72 19.85
CA PHE A 24 -11.28 -13.83 19.81
C PHE A 24 -11.76 -14.17 21.23
N THR A 25 -13.07 -14.32 21.40
CA THR A 25 -13.71 -14.74 22.66
C THR A 25 -14.42 -16.07 22.47
N GLY A 26 -14.52 -16.87 23.54
CA GLY A 26 -15.28 -18.13 23.50
C GLY A 26 -14.72 -19.20 22.56
N LEU A 27 -13.40 -19.23 22.33
CA LEU A 27 -12.78 -20.26 21.50
C LEU A 27 -13.03 -21.68 22.07
N PRO A 28 -13.30 -22.68 21.21
CA PRO A 28 -13.57 -24.04 21.65
C PRO A 28 -12.32 -24.71 22.20
N VAL A 29 -12.53 -25.70 23.06
CA VAL A 29 -11.47 -26.64 23.46
C VAL A 29 -11.14 -27.55 22.27
N VAL A 30 -9.87 -27.92 22.14
CA VAL A 30 -9.41 -28.88 21.14
C VAL A 30 -10.08 -30.24 21.41
N GLY A 31 -10.70 -30.83 20.39
CA GLY A 31 -11.33 -32.13 20.47
C GLY A 31 -10.33 -33.28 20.59
N ASP A 32 -10.85 -34.49 20.84
CA ASP A 32 -10.02 -35.71 20.98
C ASP A 32 -9.23 -36.06 19.69
N ASP A 33 -9.65 -35.53 18.55
CA ASP A 33 -8.94 -35.64 17.26
C ASP A 33 -7.82 -34.60 17.07
N GLY A 34 -7.59 -33.76 18.09
CA GLY A 34 -6.58 -32.70 18.06
C GLY A 34 -7.00 -31.46 17.27
N LYS A 35 -8.29 -31.28 16.93
CA LYS A 35 -8.77 -30.16 16.12
C LYS A 35 -9.72 -29.23 16.88
N ALA A 36 -9.70 -27.97 16.46
CA ALA A 36 -10.66 -26.95 16.86
C ALA A 36 -11.03 -26.14 15.62
N THR A 37 -12.31 -25.79 15.48
CA THR A 37 -12.79 -24.95 14.37
C THR A 37 -13.68 -23.86 14.93
N PHE A 38 -13.41 -22.62 14.53
CA PHE A 38 -14.16 -21.45 14.94
C PHE A 38 -14.18 -20.45 13.78
N PRO A 39 -15.27 -19.69 13.61
CA PRO A 39 -15.34 -18.65 12.60
C PRO A 39 -14.42 -17.49 12.95
N VAL A 40 -13.84 -16.88 11.92
CA VAL A 40 -13.09 -15.62 12.01
C VAL A 40 -13.78 -14.63 11.11
N SER A 41 -14.19 -13.49 11.68
CA SER A 41 -14.83 -12.39 10.96
C SER A 41 -14.01 -11.13 11.11
N VAL A 42 -13.98 -10.32 10.05
CA VAL A 42 -13.40 -8.98 10.07
C VAL A 42 -14.53 -8.00 9.78
N ASP A 43 -15.14 -7.48 10.84
CA ASP A 43 -16.37 -6.70 10.74
C ASP A 43 -16.11 -5.23 10.38
N GLN A 44 -14.90 -4.74 10.68
CA GLN A 44 -14.47 -3.38 10.37
C GLN A 44 -13.13 -3.41 9.64
N LEU A 45 -13.13 -2.83 8.45
CA LEU A 45 -11.91 -2.56 7.69
C LEU A 45 -11.55 -1.09 7.86
N PRO A 46 -10.25 -0.76 7.91
CA PRO A 46 -9.82 0.63 7.85
C PRO A 46 -10.28 1.25 6.51
N SER A 47 -10.65 2.52 6.54
CA SER A 47 -10.88 3.28 5.31
C SER A 47 -9.52 3.62 4.69
N THR A 48 -9.09 2.83 3.70
CA THR A 48 -7.78 2.94 3.07
C THR A 48 -7.87 2.66 1.57
N THR A 49 -7.02 3.30 0.79
CA THR A 49 -6.81 2.97 -0.62
C THR A 49 -5.76 1.87 -0.82
N ARG A 50 -5.07 1.45 0.24
CA ARG A 50 -4.02 0.44 0.20
C ARG A 50 -4.59 -0.97 0.35
N LEU A 51 -3.81 -1.94 -0.10
CA LEU A 51 -4.08 -3.34 0.22
C LEU A 51 -3.82 -3.62 1.70
N VAL A 52 -4.68 -4.42 2.31
CA VAL A 52 -4.60 -4.76 3.73
C VAL A 52 -4.63 -6.26 3.95
N ASP A 53 -3.86 -6.70 4.95
CA ASP A 53 -3.80 -8.08 5.42
C ASP A 53 -4.42 -8.17 6.82
N ALA A 54 -5.21 -9.22 7.05
CA ALA A 54 -5.61 -9.63 8.39
C ALA A 54 -4.59 -10.62 8.95
N LYS A 55 -3.92 -10.25 10.05
CA LYS A 55 -3.09 -11.17 10.82
C LYS A 55 -3.91 -11.85 11.91
N VAL A 56 -4.18 -13.14 11.74
CA VAL A 56 -4.88 -13.97 12.72
C VAL A 56 -3.83 -14.68 13.58
N THR A 57 -3.79 -14.39 14.88
CA THR A 57 -2.89 -15.06 15.84
C THR A 57 -3.70 -15.89 16.83
N VAL A 58 -3.33 -17.15 16.98
CA VAL A 58 -3.99 -18.12 17.86
C VAL A 58 -2.96 -18.73 18.80
N ARG A 59 -3.33 -18.87 20.07
CA ARG A 59 -2.50 -19.47 21.11
C ARG A 59 -3.23 -20.65 21.73
N MET A 60 -2.70 -21.86 21.54
CA MET A 60 -3.18 -23.08 22.20
C MET A 60 -2.44 -23.27 23.52
N ARG A 61 -3.18 -23.51 24.61
CA ARG A 61 -2.60 -23.77 25.94
C ARG A 61 -2.84 -25.21 26.36
N GLU A 62 -1.82 -25.84 26.91
CA GLU A 62 -1.91 -27.16 27.55
C GLU A 62 -2.11 -26.98 29.07
N THR A 63 -2.59 -28.03 29.75
CA THR A 63 -2.83 -28.03 31.20
C THR A 63 -1.60 -27.67 32.03
N GLY A 64 -0.39 -27.94 31.52
CA GLY A 64 0.89 -27.57 32.13
C GLY A 64 1.27 -26.09 31.99
N GLY A 65 0.41 -25.23 31.46
CA GLY A 65 0.63 -23.77 31.35
C GLY A 65 1.47 -23.32 30.16
N ARG A 66 2.15 -24.25 29.47
CA ARG A 66 2.83 -23.97 28.20
C ARG A 66 1.81 -23.62 27.12
N ALA A 67 2.21 -22.74 26.21
CA ALA A 67 1.39 -22.40 25.07
C ALA A 67 2.18 -22.35 23.78
N VAL A 68 1.53 -22.74 22.70
CA VAL A 68 2.06 -22.65 21.34
C VAL A 68 1.26 -21.60 20.59
N GLU A 69 1.98 -20.64 20.02
CA GLU A 69 1.41 -19.58 19.19
C GLU A 69 1.64 -19.87 17.70
N ARG A 70 0.62 -19.57 16.91
CA ARG A 70 0.67 -19.57 15.45
C ARG A 70 -0.04 -18.34 14.92
N SER A 71 0.48 -17.81 13.81
CA SER A 71 -0.14 -16.72 13.08
C SER A 71 -0.35 -17.10 11.62
N LEU A 72 -1.41 -16.55 11.03
CA LEU A 72 -1.74 -16.63 9.62
C LEU A 72 -2.02 -15.22 9.11
N ASN A 73 -1.42 -14.84 7.98
CA ASN A 73 -1.78 -13.63 7.26
C ASN A 73 -2.78 -13.97 6.15
N ILE A 74 -3.88 -13.23 6.11
CA ILE A 74 -4.95 -13.41 5.13
C ILE A 74 -5.11 -12.09 4.37
N ALA A 75 -4.83 -12.10 3.07
CA ALA A 75 -5.06 -10.94 2.23
C ALA A 75 -6.55 -10.64 2.12
N ILE A 76 -6.93 -9.40 2.43
CA ILE A 76 -8.33 -8.95 2.35
C ILE A 76 -8.56 -8.42 0.94
N ARG A 77 -9.68 -8.81 0.33
CA ARG A 77 -10.08 -8.26 -0.96
C ARG A 77 -10.44 -6.78 -0.79
N PRO A 78 -9.93 -5.88 -1.65
CA PRO A 78 -10.34 -4.50 -1.62
C PRO A 78 -11.83 -4.38 -1.98
N GLN A 79 -12.46 -3.28 -1.57
CA GLN A 79 -13.90 -3.07 -1.78
C GLN A 79 -14.24 -2.67 -3.22
N GLY A 80 -13.26 -2.25 -4.03
CA GLY A 80 -13.47 -1.80 -5.39
C GLY A 80 -12.25 -2.00 -6.29
N GLN A 81 -12.35 -1.47 -7.50
CA GLN A 81 -11.27 -1.42 -8.47
C GLN A 81 -10.03 -0.76 -7.88
N MET A 82 -8.87 -1.29 -8.23
CA MET A 82 -7.55 -0.80 -7.82
C MET A 82 -6.73 -0.40 -9.04
N ILE A 83 -5.98 0.69 -8.93
CA ILE A 83 -4.97 1.07 -9.93
C ILE A 83 -3.60 0.64 -9.40
N GLY A 84 -2.89 -0.15 -10.20
CA GLY A 84 -1.52 -0.55 -9.93
C GLY A 84 -0.55 0.32 -10.72
N ILE A 85 0.50 0.81 -10.07
CA ILE A 85 1.58 1.57 -10.71
C ILE A 85 2.90 0.83 -10.49
N ARG A 86 3.66 0.62 -11.55
CA ARG A 86 4.99 0.00 -11.50
C ARG A 86 6.03 0.93 -12.16
N PRO A 87 7.10 1.33 -11.46
CA PRO A 87 8.23 1.99 -12.12
C PRO A 87 8.95 1.00 -13.05
N ASP A 88 9.31 1.46 -14.25
CA ASP A 88 10.09 0.70 -15.25
C ASP A 88 11.55 1.21 -15.27
N PHE A 89 12.11 1.37 -14.07
CA PHE A 89 13.48 1.78 -13.80
C PHE A 89 13.98 1.13 -12.51
N ASP A 90 15.28 0.90 -12.41
CA ASP A 90 15.90 0.20 -11.28
C ASP A 90 16.24 1.18 -10.14
N GLY A 91 16.28 0.65 -8.90
CA GLY A 91 16.76 1.39 -7.73
C GLY A 91 15.88 2.55 -7.27
N ASP A 92 14.63 2.63 -7.77
CA ASP A 92 13.71 3.74 -7.51
C ASP A 92 14.27 5.12 -7.91
N GLU A 93 15.19 5.16 -8.88
CA GLU A 93 15.84 6.38 -9.35
C GLU A 93 16.00 6.45 -10.86
N VAL A 94 16.06 7.68 -11.38
CA VAL A 94 16.31 7.98 -12.79
C VAL A 94 17.38 9.07 -12.83
N PRO A 95 18.36 9.00 -13.77
CA PRO A 95 19.35 10.06 -13.93
C PRO A 95 18.70 11.43 -14.15
N GLN A 96 19.35 12.50 -13.70
CA GLN A 96 18.90 13.86 -13.99
C GLN A 96 18.77 14.07 -15.51
N GLY A 97 17.62 14.61 -15.95
CA GLY A 97 17.30 14.79 -17.36
C GLY A 97 16.94 13.49 -18.08
N GLY A 98 16.90 12.36 -17.36
CA GLY A 98 16.44 11.07 -17.85
C GLY A 98 14.93 10.99 -17.97
N THR A 99 14.44 9.86 -18.46
CA THR A 99 13.00 9.61 -18.65
C THR A 99 12.50 8.62 -17.61
N ALA A 100 11.55 9.04 -16.79
CA ALA A 100 10.83 8.15 -15.89
C ALA A 100 9.69 7.48 -16.68
N LYS A 101 9.65 6.15 -16.63
CA LYS A 101 8.62 5.34 -17.28
C LYS A 101 7.87 4.52 -16.23
N PHE A 102 6.55 4.51 -16.33
CA PHE A 102 5.66 3.80 -15.43
C PHE A 102 4.70 2.93 -16.23
N GLY A 103 4.50 1.69 -15.77
CA GLY A 103 3.43 0.80 -16.20
C GLY A 103 2.20 0.94 -15.29
N LEU A 104 1.02 1.05 -15.89
CA LEU A 104 -0.25 1.22 -15.18
C LEU A 104 -1.22 0.12 -15.57
N ILE A 105 -1.94 -0.40 -14.58
CA ILE A 105 -3.00 -1.40 -14.75
C ILE A 105 -4.21 -1.05 -13.88
N ALA A 106 -5.41 -1.40 -14.34
CA ALA A 106 -6.61 -1.43 -13.53
C ALA A 106 -6.97 -2.88 -13.21
N VAL A 107 -7.38 -3.14 -11.97
CA VAL A 107 -7.59 -4.49 -11.44
C VAL A 107 -8.84 -4.53 -10.58
N ASP A 108 -9.69 -5.53 -10.80
CA ASP A 108 -10.88 -5.78 -9.99
C ASP A 108 -10.54 -6.35 -8.59
N PRO A 109 -11.51 -6.40 -7.65
CA PRO A 109 -11.31 -7.01 -6.33
C PRO A 109 -10.86 -8.47 -6.31
N ASP A 110 -11.09 -9.23 -7.40
CA ASP A 110 -10.67 -10.62 -7.56
C ASP A 110 -9.24 -10.75 -8.14
N GLY A 111 -8.60 -9.62 -8.43
CA GLY A 111 -7.24 -9.56 -8.97
C GLY A 111 -7.17 -9.85 -10.48
N LYS A 112 -8.25 -9.65 -11.23
CA LYS A 112 -8.25 -9.71 -12.70
C LYS A 112 -8.07 -8.31 -13.26
N ARG A 113 -7.31 -8.21 -14.36
CA ARG A 113 -7.19 -6.93 -15.07
C ARG A 113 -8.51 -6.57 -15.72
N GLU A 114 -8.80 -5.28 -15.75
CA GLU A 114 -9.98 -4.73 -16.40
C GLU A 114 -9.64 -3.47 -17.18
N ALA A 115 -10.55 -3.07 -18.08
CA ALA A 115 -10.39 -1.83 -18.82
C ALA A 115 -10.83 -0.64 -17.95
N LEU A 116 -10.05 0.44 -18.00
CA LEU A 116 -10.39 1.71 -17.37
C LEU A 116 -10.02 2.83 -18.34
N GLN A 117 -11.02 3.54 -18.83
CA GLN A 117 -10.86 4.63 -19.80
C GLN A 117 -10.81 5.99 -19.09
N GLY A 118 -10.03 6.93 -19.63
CA GLY A 118 -9.94 8.29 -19.13
C GLY A 118 -9.34 8.42 -17.74
N ALA A 119 -8.48 7.48 -17.34
CA ALA A 119 -7.81 7.53 -16.04
C ALA A 119 -6.91 8.77 -15.98
N GLN A 120 -7.16 9.65 -15.01
CA GLN A 120 -6.34 10.84 -14.81
C GLN A 120 -5.03 10.45 -14.15
N TRP A 121 -3.92 11.02 -14.61
CA TRP A 121 -2.63 10.89 -13.97
C TRP A 121 -2.01 12.26 -13.76
N SER A 122 -1.20 12.37 -12.72
CA SER A 122 -0.32 13.51 -12.47
C SER A 122 1.05 13.01 -12.02
N LEU A 123 2.09 13.71 -12.47
CA LEU A 123 3.43 13.60 -11.92
C LEU A 123 3.64 14.79 -11.00
N VAL A 124 3.97 14.51 -9.75
CA VAL A 124 4.16 15.51 -8.70
C VAL A 124 5.64 15.58 -8.36
N LYS A 125 6.18 16.78 -8.17
CA LYS A 125 7.51 17.01 -7.62
C LYS A 125 7.38 17.37 -6.15
N VAL A 126 8.19 16.74 -5.30
CA VAL A 126 8.28 17.03 -3.87
C VAL A 126 9.46 17.95 -3.62
N GLU A 127 9.18 19.18 -3.21
CA GLU A 127 10.19 20.18 -2.89
C GLU A 127 10.27 20.36 -1.38
N ARG A 128 11.50 20.42 -0.85
CA ARG A 128 11.77 20.58 0.58
C ARG A 128 12.66 21.79 0.80
N ASN A 129 12.06 22.84 1.37
CA ASN A 129 12.76 24.05 1.77
C ASN A 129 13.07 24.01 3.27
N TYR A 130 14.08 24.77 3.69
CA TYR A 130 14.48 24.88 5.09
C TYR A 130 14.35 26.32 5.54
N GLN A 131 13.54 26.56 6.57
CA GLN A 131 13.45 27.86 7.22
C GLN A 131 14.37 27.86 8.44
N TRP A 132 15.29 28.81 8.48
CA TRP A 132 16.23 28.98 9.59
C TRP A 132 15.72 30.09 10.51
N TYR A 133 15.71 29.84 11.80
CA TYR A 133 15.29 30.82 12.80
C TYR A 133 16.15 30.74 14.05
N ARG A 134 16.23 31.84 14.79
CA ARG A 134 17.01 31.93 16.02
C ARG A 134 16.05 31.90 17.22
N SER A 135 16.29 31.00 18.17
CA SER A 135 15.53 30.90 19.42
C SER A 135 16.50 30.63 20.57
N SER A 136 16.35 31.31 21.71
CA SER A 136 17.18 31.11 22.92
C SER A 136 18.68 31.01 22.65
N ASN A 137 19.20 31.89 21.79
CA ASN A 137 20.60 31.96 21.38
C ASN A 137 21.14 30.76 20.56
N SER A 138 20.29 29.84 20.08
CA SER A 138 20.63 28.80 19.11
C SER A 138 20.02 29.07 17.73
N TRP A 139 20.72 28.63 16.68
CA TRP A 139 20.15 28.49 15.34
C TRP A 139 19.37 27.19 15.28
N ASN A 140 18.14 27.27 14.80
CA ASN A 140 17.25 26.14 14.56
C ASN A 140 16.80 26.17 13.10
N TYR A 141 16.35 25.03 12.60
CA TYR A 141 15.75 24.94 11.28
C TYR A 141 14.51 24.07 11.31
N GLU A 142 13.56 24.39 10.44
CA GLU A 142 12.38 23.58 10.19
C GLU A 142 12.28 23.27 8.69
N PRO A 143 12.09 21.99 8.32
CA PRO A 143 11.82 21.63 6.93
C PRO A 143 10.35 21.92 6.58
N VAL A 144 10.15 22.62 5.46
CA VAL A 144 8.83 22.84 4.86
C VAL A 144 8.78 22.05 3.55
N THR A 145 7.90 21.06 3.49
CA THR A 145 7.72 20.22 2.30
C THR A 145 6.45 20.62 1.57
N PHE A 146 6.54 20.78 0.25
CA PHE A 146 5.41 21.10 -0.60
C PHE A 146 5.46 20.24 -1.87
N THR A 147 4.29 19.97 -2.41
CA THR A 147 4.10 19.17 -3.60
C THR A 147 3.62 20.05 -4.74
N ARG A 148 4.16 19.85 -5.94
CA ARG A 148 3.78 20.57 -7.15
C ARG A 148 3.52 19.61 -8.29
N SER A 149 2.34 19.66 -8.90
CA SER A 149 2.10 18.95 -10.16
C SER A 149 2.97 19.53 -11.26
N VAL A 150 3.81 18.70 -11.89
CA VAL A 150 4.72 19.09 -12.98
C VAL A 150 4.23 18.62 -14.35
N ALA A 151 3.44 17.56 -14.38
CA ALA A 151 2.75 17.07 -15.57
C ALA A 151 1.44 16.40 -15.18
N SER A 152 0.48 16.35 -16.10
CA SER A 152 -0.76 15.60 -15.94
C SER A 152 -1.32 15.21 -17.30
N GLY A 153 -2.25 14.26 -17.30
CA GLY A 153 -2.92 13.83 -18.51
C GLY A 153 -3.94 12.73 -18.25
N GLN A 154 -4.35 12.09 -19.32
CA GLN A 154 -5.24 10.93 -19.30
C GLN A 154 -4.56 9.73 -19.92
N VAL A 155 -4.94 8.55 -19.47
CA VAL A 155 -4.48 7.29 -20.02
C VAL A 155 -5.61 6.26 -19.99
N ASP A 156 -5.70 5.48 -21.06
CA ASP A 156 -6.62 4.36 -21.15
C ASP A 156 -5.88 3.06 -20.82
N MET A 157 -6.42 2.30 -19.87
CA MET A 157 -5.95 0.97 -19.50
C MET A 157 -6.87 -0.07 -20.12
N THR A 158 -6.27 -1.17 -20.58
CA THR A 158 -6.98 -2.32 -21.16
C THR A 158 -6.83 -3.55 -20.28
N ALA A 159 -7.75 -4.50 -20.40
CA ALA A 159 -7.68 -5.75 -19.64
C ALA A 159 -6.49 -6.64 -20.07
N ASP A 160 -6.05 -6.51 -21.33
CA ASP A 160 -5.06 -7.42 -21.94
C ASP A 160 -3.61 -6.95 -21.75
N GLY A 161 -3.38 -5.71 -21.31
CA GLY A 161 -2.06 -5.09 -21.32
C GLY A 161 -1.79 -4.20 -20.11
N GLU A 162 -0.65 -3.53 -20.16
CA GLU A 162 -0.35 -2.38 -19.30
C GLU A 162 -0.37 -1.11 -20.15
N ALA A 163 -0.88 -0.03 -19.58
CA ALA A 163 -0.70 1.30 -20.16
C ALA A 163 0.65 1.86 -19.71
N THR A 164 1.25 2.74 -20.50
CA THR A 164 2.53 3.37 -20.17
C THR A 164 2.38 4.87 -20.06
N VAL A 165 2.94 5.45 -19.00
CA VAL A 165 3.20 6.89 -18.89
C VAL A 165 4.71 7.08 -18.85
N SER A 166 5.24 7.98 -19.68
CA SER A 166 6.67 8.22 -19.80
C SER A 166 6.96 9.71 -19.98
N LEU A 167 7.81 10.26 -19.10
CA LEU A 167 8.04 11.70 -18.99
C LEU A 167 9.51 11.96 -18.65
N PRO A 168 10.14 13.00 -19.24
CA PRO A 168 11.44 13.45 -18.79
C PRO A 168 11.31 14.05 -17.37
N VAL A 169 12.30 13.77 -16.52
CA VAL A 169 12.37 14.29 -15.15
C VAL A 169 13.68 15.03 -14.93
N ASP A 170 13.61 16.16 -14.23
CA ASP A 170 14.81 16.86 -13.75
C ASP A 170 15.20 16.34 -12.35
N TRP A 171 16.30 16.83 -11.79
CA TRP A 171 16.78 16.44 -10.47
C TRP A 171 15.73 16.68 -9.35
N GLY A 172 15.84 15.90 -8.29
CA GLY A 172 15.03 16.03 -7.07
C GLY A 172 14.13 14.84 -6.83
N ARG A 173 13.16 15.01 -5.93
CA ARG A 173 12.19 13.98 -5.55
C ARG A 173 10.86 14.21 -6.26
N TYR A 174 10.26 13.13 -6.73
CA TYR A 174 8.91 13.08 -7.28
C TYR A 174 8.06 12.14 -6.42
#